data_AF-A0A959SB24-F1
#
_entry.id   AF-A0A959SB24-F1
#
_cell.length_a   1.000
_cell.length_b   1.000
_cell.length_c   1.000
_cell.angle_alpha   90.00
_cell.angle_beta   90.00
_cell.angle_gamma   90.00
#
_symmetry.space_group_name_H-M   'P 1'
#
loop_
_entity.id
_entity.type
_entity.pdbx_description
1 polymer ?
#
loop_
_entity_poly.entity_id
_entity_poly.type
_entity_poly.pdbx_seq_one_letter_code
_entity_poly.pdbx_strand_id
1 'polypeptide(L)'
;MKKSLLFASVMLGATLSQAQITTYVLQPASLEGPLDFTWADNWGMTPDLNDPANMVVEFAAFVDDGTAGDSLGCNALVNGADISGKIAVLYRGTCEFGLKALNAQNAGALAVVIVNNIAGGPVAMGGGASGANVSIPVVMVTDAAGASLRSEIIAGNVEMRIGSVQDLYQFNLNVSRSLALVPANSAQPKWLAADAAEYSQDLGTWVKNFGSENQTDVTVSGVITQDGTEVYNNTSAPGAINSGDSAFFALPLFSQSTYSGYYEGTYTINSTNADEFTSDDSFGFNMLVDSIYGFARIDPATRRTTPSGHYRPGGTPAPPNFTSCIHFRDPNGSRVKIDGLYTSASKSAGASVDGEVLEASVIEWNDVFTGLDNAALTNLATLTSADYFYDSDLSSEVIYIPFIEPLTLEDDQRYLFCVFSPSDSVFLGYDETLDYTKTQDIVDEPISLISDNGTWYLTGFGSDVISAIGARMSSAIVGINENDRVEVTPYPNPTTDFIRIPLKGQSGAAVLQMFDLEGRMVAEQKVSVAGNGVLTVDVTDISTGTYLFNMNFEDGKFAGFRVVVTK
;
A
#
# COMPACT_ATOMS: atom_id res chain seq x y z
N MET A 1 11.39 20.67 14.09
CA MET A 1 12.85 20.60 14.32
C MET A 1 13.58 20.86 13.00
N LYS A 2 14.59 21.73 12.99
CA LYS A 2 15.36 22.11 11.79
C LYS A 2 16.38 21.00 11.45
N LYS A 3 16.12 20.20 10.41
CA LYS A 3 17.14 19.36 9.74
C LYS A 3 17.00 19.28 8.21
N SER A 4 16.24 20.17 7.58
CA SER A 4 16.27 20.34 6.13
C SER A 4 17.40 21.30 5.76
N LEU A 5 18.61 20.79 5.56
CA LEU A 5 19.70 21.45 4.81
C LEU A 5 20.92 20.52 4.69
N LEU A 6 21.08 19.96 3.47
CA LEU A 6 22.22 19.29 2.82
C LEU A 6 21.94 17.82 2.43
N PHE A 7 21.28 17.65 1.29
CA PHE A 7 21.49 16.48 0.43
C PHE A 7 21.49 16.94 -1.03
N ALA A 8 22.54 17.68 -1.40
CA ALA A 8 22.91 17.94 -2.80
C ALA A 8 24.33 17.41 -3.05
N SER A 9 24.60 16.22 -2.52
CA SER A 9 25.76 15.41 -2.88
C SER A 9 25.20 14.15 -3.50
N VAL A 10 25.41 13.99 -4.82
CA VAL A 10 25.29 12.71 -5.51
C VAL A 10 26.11 11.71 -4.70
N MET A 11 25.43 10.87 -3.91
CA MET A 11 26.06 9.76 -3.21
C MET A 11 26.37 8.72 -4.30
N LEU A 12 27.60 8.74 -4.80
CA LEU A 12 28.13 7.66 -5.62
C LEU A 12 28.42 6.47 -4.69
N GLY A 13 27.37 5.74 -4.33
CA GLY A 13 27.47 4.49 -3.57
C GLY A 13 27.53 3.33 -4.55
N ALA A 14 28.72 2.77 -4.78
CA ALA A 14 28.87 1.56 -5.59
C ALA A 14 28.31 0.36 -4.82
N THR A 15 27.10 -0.07 -5.13
CA THR A 15 26.63 -1.41 -4.77
C THR A 15 27.10 -2.38 -5.84
N LEU A 16 27.81 -3.44 -5.45
CA LEU A 16 28.16 -4.54 -6.38
C LEU A 16 26.89 -5.05 -7.06
N SER A 17 26.90 -5.09 -8.39
CA SER A 17 25.75 -5.46 -9.20
C SER A 17 25.39 -6.94 -9.03
N GLN A 18 24.18 -7.21 -8.52
CA GLN A 18 23.44 -8.46 -8.78
C GLN A 18 22.94 -8.45 -10.23
N ALA A 19 22.84 -9.59 -10.91
CA ALA A 19 22.36 -9.65 -12.29
C ALA A 19 20.87 -9.27 -12.41
N GLN A 20 20.44 -8.78 -13.58
CA GLN A 20 19.02 -8.56 -13.87
C GLN A 20 18.38 -9.85 -14.38
N ILE A 21 17.62 -10.54 -13.54
CA ILE A 21 16.92 -11.77 -13.92
C ILE A 21 15.52 -11.41 -14.43
N THR A 22 15.06 -12.07 -15.48
CA THR A 22 13.69 -11.92 -15.98
C THR A 22 13.03 -13.25 -16.32
N THR A 23 11.71 -13.28 -16.21
CA THR A 23 10.84 -14.20 -16.94
C THR A 23 10.00 -13.35 -17.88
N TYR A 24 10.27 -13.42 -19.19
CA TYR A 24 9.73 -12.49 -20.18
C TYR A 24 9.11 -13.23 -21.35
N VAL A 25 7.92 -12.83 -21.79
CA VAL A 25 7.26 -13.35 -22.99
C VAL A 25 7.73 -12.52 -24.18
N LEU A 26 8.35 -13.17 -25.16
CA LEU A 26 8.83 -12.53 -26.39
C LEU A 26 7.76 -12.53 -27.48
N GLN A 27 6.96 -13.57 -27.52
CA GLN A 27 5.87 -13.74 -28.49
C GLN A 27 4.68 -14.46 -27.85
N PRO A 28 3.45 -14.23 -28.33
CA PRO A 28 3.10 -13.27 -29.38
C PRO A 28 3.17 -11.81 -28.89
N ALA A 29 3.35 -10.85 -29.81
CA ALA A 29 3.46 -9.42 -29.49
C ALA A 29 2.28 -8.87 -28.66
N SER A 30 1.09 -9.48 -28.74
CA SER A 30 -0.07 -9.11 -27.94
C SER A 30 0.05 -9.47 -26.45
N LEU A 31 1.00 -10.34 -26.10
CA LEU A 31 1.28 -10.83 -24.75
C LEU A 31 2.75 -10.59 -24.37
N GLU A 32 3.50 -9.84 -25.18
CA GLU A 32 4.91 -9.53 -24.94
C GLU A 32 5.05 -8.70 -23.67
N GLY A 33 6.00 -9.07 -22.81
CA GLY A 33 6.24 -8.38 -21.55
C GLY A 33 6.80 -9.25 -20.43
N PRO A 34 7.21 -8.63 -19.32
CA PRO A 34 7.68 -9.35 -18.15
C PRO A 34 6.51 -10.01 -17.43
N LEU A 35 6.79 -11.14 -16.78
CA LEU A 35 5.87 -11.79 -15.85
C LEU A 35 6.33 -11.55 -14.42
N ASP A 36 5.39 -11.40 -13.49
CA ASP A 36 5.70 -11.48 -12.07
C ASP A 36 6.12 -12.91 -11.71
N PHE A 37 7.31 -13.06 -11.12
CA PHE A 37 7.92 -14.37 -10.93
C PHE A 37 8.78 -14.48 -9.65
N THR A 38 8.94 -15.72 -9.20
CA THR A 38 10.04 -16.13 -8.32
C THR A 38 10.74 -17.32 -8.96
N TRP A 39 11.93 -17.71 -8.50
CA TRP A 39 12.69 -18.82 -9.05
C TRP A 39 13.19 -19.76 -7.97
N ALA A 40 13.47 -21.00 -8.37
CA ALA A 40 14.14 -21.95 -7.53
C ALA A 40 15.60 -21.52 -7.38
N ASP A 41 15.96 -21.09 -6.17
CA ASP A 41 17.35 -20.87 -5.78
C ASP A 41 17.79 -21.98 -4.81
N ASN A 42 19.06 -22.37 -4.91
CA ASN A 42 19.72 -23.28 -3.99
C ASN A 42 19.06 -24.68 -3.83
N TRP A 43 18.48 -25.23 -4.89
CA TRP A 43 18.01 -26.62 -4.89
C TRP A 43 19.13 -27.64 -5.08
N GLY A 44 20.39 -27.20 -5.24
CA GLY A 44 21.56 -28.05 -5.36
C GLY A 44 22.16 -28.00 -6.76
N MET A 45 21.47 -28.54 -7.76
CA MET A 45 21.94 -28.59 -9.15
C MET A 45 21.26 -27.56 -10.08
N THR A 46 20.26 -26.84 -9.59
CA THR A 46 19.54 -25.84 -10.38
C THR A 46 20.52 -24.76 -10.86
N PRO A 47 20.49 -24.38 -12.15
CA PRO A 47 21.39 -23.35 -12.68
C PRO A 47 21.23 -22.02 -11.95
N ASP A 48 22.35 -21.32 -11.74
CA ASP A 48 22.34 -19.97 -11.18
C ASP A 48 21.83 -18.98 -12.24
N LEU A 49 20.63 -18.45 -12.05
CA LEU A 49 20.03 -17.50 -12.99
C LEU A 49 20.74 -16.15 -13.03
N ASN A 50 21.65 -15.86 -12.10
CA ASN A 50 22.50 -14.67 -12.17
C ASN A 50 23.56 -14.78 -13.26
N ASP A 51 23.94 -16.00 -13.67
CA ASP A 51 24.89 -16.23 -14.76
C ASP A 51 24.16 -16.14 -16.11
N PRO A 52 24.52 -15.20 -17.01
CA PRO A 52 23.94 -15.09 -18.35
C PRO A 52 24.06 -16.37 -19.18
N ALA A 53 25.05 -17.22 -18.90
CA ALA A 53 25.22 -18.50 -19.58
C ALA A 53 24.06 -19.48 -19.32
N ASN A 54 23.29 -19.28 -18.25
CA ASN A 54 22.15 -20.12 -17.89
C ASN A 54 20.81 -19.61 -18.43
N MET A 55 20.81 -18.55 -19.25
CA MET A 55 19.59 -18.03 -19.87
C MET A 55 18.99 -19.04 -20.86
N VAL A 56 17.68 -19.24 -20.77
CA VAL A 56 16.89 -20.08 -21.70
C VAL A 56 15.96 -19.18 -22.51
N VAL A 57 15.98 -19.32 -23.83
CA VAL A 57 15.02 -18.70 -24.75
C VAL A 57 14.42 -19.78 -25.62
N GLU A 58 13.18 -20.16 -25.38
CA GLU A 58 12.51 -21.23 -26.11
C GLU A 58 10.99 -21.11 -26.08
N PHE A 59 10.32 -21.89 -26.94
CA PHE A 59 8.87 -22.02 -26.94
C PHE A 59 8.37 -22.76 -25.69
N ALA A 60 7.21 -22.32 -25.19
CA ALA A 60 6.53 -22.92 -24.05
C ALA A 60 5.54 -24.01 -24.48
N ALA A 61 5.41 -25.07 -23.68
CA ALA A 61 4.41 -26.13 -23.90
C ALA A 61 3.91 -26.70 -22.57
N PHE A 62 2.60 -26.96 -22.47
CA PHE A 62 2.03 -27.59 -21.29
C PHE A 62 2.43 -29.07 -21.19
N VAL A 63 2.78 -29.49 -19.98
CA VAL A 63 3.05 -30.91 -19.68
C VAL A 63 1.76 -31.73 -19.65
N ASP A 64 1.86 -33.03 -19.93
CA ASP A 64 0.79 -34.01 -19.73
C ASP A 64 1.36 -35.19 -18.96
N ASP A 65 0.82 -35.48 -17.77
CA ASP A 65 1.24 -36.58 -16.91
C ASP A 65 0.27 -37.78 -16.94
N GLY A 66 -0.64 -37.80 -17.92
CA GLY A 66 -1.61 -38.87 -18.16
C GLY A 66 -2.81 -38.85 -17.21
N THR A 67 -2.97 -37.81 -16.38
CA THR A 67 -4.14 -37.65 -15.51
C THR A 67 -5.24 -36.81 -16.17
N ALA A 68 -6.50 -37.09 -15.81
CA ALA A 68 -7.63 -36.27 -16.25
C ALA A 68 -7.71 -35.00 -15.39
N GLY A 69 -7.11 -33.91 -15.85
CA GLY A 69 -7.06 -32.64 -15.12
C GLY A 69 -6.04 -31.65 -15.68
N ASP A 70 -5.77 -30.59 -14.93
CA ASP A 70 -4.73 -29.62 -15.27
C ASP A 70 -3.33 -30.26 -15.26
N SER A 71 -2.44 -29.72 -16.07
CA SER A 71 -1.04 -30.16 -16.25
C SER A 71 -0.21 -30.06 -14.96
N LEU A 72 -0.37 -31.00 -14.01
CA LEU A 72 0.33 -30.94 -12.72
C LEU A 72 1.75 -31.49 -12.78
N GLY A 73 2.07 -32.44 -13.66
CA GLY A 73 3.41 -33.03 -13.76
C GLY A 73 3.80 -33.90 -12.55
N CYS A 74 2.82 -34.51 -11.87
CA CYS A 74 3.08 -35.36 -10.69
C CYS A 74 3.53 -36.78 -11.06
N ASN A 75 3.19 -37.23 -12.27
CA ASN A 75 3.66 -38.50 -12.83
C ASN A 75 4.66 -38.26 -13.98
N ALA A 76 5.24 -39.36 -14.48
CA ALA A 76 6.04 -39.31 -15.69
C ALA A 76 5.22 -38.74 -16.85
N LEU A 77 5.81 -37.80 -17.60
CA LEU A 77 5.11 -37.11 -18.67
C LEU A 77 4.91 -38.02 -19.88
N VAL A 78 3.70 -38.01 -20.43
CA VAL A 78 3.31 -38.83 -21.59
C VAL A 78 3.47 -38.09 -22.92
N ASN A 79 3.64 -36.76 -22.89
CA ASN A 79 3.82 -35.90 -24.05
C ASN A 79 5.28 -35.43 -24.23
N GLY A 80 6.27 -36.25 -23.87
CA GLY A 80 7.69 -35.85 -23.91
C GLY A 80 8.18 -35.34 -25.27
N ALA A 81 7.60 -35.81 -26.39
CA ALA A 81 7.91 -35.29 -27.73
C ALA A 81 7.52 -33.81 -27.91
N ASP A 82 6.47 -33.34 -27.23
CA ASP A 82 6.03 -31.94 -27.28
C ASP A 82 6.84 -31.03 -26.34
N ILE A 83 7.48 -31.62 -25.32
CA ILE A 83 8.24 -30.94 -24.24
C ILE A 83 9.75 -30.87 -24.52
N SER A 84 10.30 -31.86 -25.23
CA SER A 84 11.74 -31.93 -25.48
C SER A 84 12.26 -30.67 -26.20
N GLY A 85 13.26 -30.02 -25.60
CA GLY A 85 13.84 -28.78 -26.11
C GLY A 85 13.03 -27.52 -25.82
N LYS A 86 11.96 -27.59 -25.02
CA LYS A 86 11.05 -26.47 -24.73
C LYS A 86 11.03 -26.07 -23.27
N ILE A 87 10.34 -24.98 -22.98
CA ILE A 87 9.98 -24.56 -21.62
C ILE A 87 8.69 -25.30 -21.23
N ALA A 88 8.79 -26.18 -20.22
CA ALA A 88 7.64 -26.93 -19.72
C ALA A 88 6.79 -26.06 -18.80
N VAL A 89 5.49 -25.94 -19.11
CA VAL A 89 4.52 -25.21 -18.29
C VAL A 89 3.64 -26.20 -17.54
N LEU A 90 3.50 -25.99 -16.23
CA LEU A 90 2.70 -26.86 -15.35
C LEU A 90 2.07 -26.05 -14.22
N TYR A 91 1.02 -26.58 -13.60
CA TYR A 91 0.34 -25.90 -12.48
C TYR A 91 0.86 -26.38 -11.12
N ARG A 92 0.89 -25.47 -10.15
CA ARG A 92 1.02 -25.78 -8.72
C ARG A 92 -0.14 -26.68 -8.30
N GLY A 93 0.13 -27.64 -7.41
CA GLY A 93 -0.88 -28.59 -6.97
C GLY A 93 -0.36 -29.54 -5.89
N THR A 94 -0.80 -30.79 -5.98
CA THR A 94 -0.72 -31.79 -4.90
C THR A 94 0.66 -32.41 -4.66
N CYS A 95 1.59 -32.32 -5.62
CA CYS A 95 2.94 -32.85 -5.50
C CYS A 95 3.99 -31.75 -5.37
N GLU A 96 5.16 -32.10 -4.82
CA GLU A 96 6.27 -31.17 -4.58
C GLU A 96 6.83 -30.54 -5.86
N PHE A 97 7.35 -29.31 -5.77
CA PHE A 97 7.87 -28.55 -6.91
C PHE A 97 9.08 -29.23 -7.58
N GLY A 98 10.00 -29.78 -6.79
CA GLY A 98 11.15 -30.50 -7.31
C GLY A 98 10.78 -31.73 -8.14
N LEU A 99 9.73 -32.47 -7.76
CA LEU A 99 9.27 -33.64 -8.51
C LEU A 99 8.68 -33.24 -9.86
N LYS A 100 7.87 -32.17 -9.86
CA LYS A 100 7.30 -31.58 -11.09
C LYS A 100 8.41 -31.19 -12.06
N ALA A 101 9.41 -30.47 -11.58
CA ALA A 101 10.54 -30.04 -12.39
C ALA A 101 11.40 -31.21 -12.88
N LEU A 102 11.65 -32.21 -12.03
CA LEU A 102 12.39 -33.42 -12.42
C LEU A 102 11.66 -34.24 -13.50
N ASN A 103 10.34 -34.35 -13.43
CA ASN A 103 9.54 -35.04 -14.46
C ASN A 103 9.61 -34.30 -15.80
N ALA A 104 9.53 -32.97 -15.80
CA ALA A 104 9.71 -32.15 -17.00
C ALA A 104 11.14 -32.26 -17.58
N GLN A 105 12.16 -32.21 -16.72
CA GLN A 105 13.55 -32.43 -17.10
C GLN A 105 13.76 -33.80 -17.75
N ASN A 106 13.19 -34.87 -17.16
CA ASN A 106 13.30 -36.23 -17.70
C ASN A 106 12.58 -36.37 -19.06
N ALA A 107 11.60 -35.51 -19.34
CA ALA A 107 10.95 -35.40 -20.65
C ALA A 107 11.73 -34.52 -21.66
N GLY A 108 12.87 -33.95 -21.25
CA GLY A 108 13.77 -33.16 -22.08
C GLY A 108 13.50 -31.67 -22.09
N ALA A 109 12.74 -31.13 -21.12
CA ALA A 109 12.55 -29.69 -20.98
C ALA A 109 13.88 -28.96 -20.72
N LEU A 110 13.99 -27.72 -21.19
CA LEU A 110 15.15 -26.85 -20.95
C LEU A 110 14.94 -25.88 -19.78
N ALA A 111 13.70 -25.59 -19.43
CA ALA A 111 13.30 -24.85 -18.23
C ALA A 111 11.86 -25.23 -17.84
N VAL A 112 11.43 -24.83 -16.64
CA VAL A 112 10.09 -25.08 -16.12
C VAL A 112 9.45 -23.79 -15.62
N VAL A 113 8.21 -23.55 -16.04
CA VAL A 113 7.33 -22.51 -15.50
C VAL A 113 6.21 -23.18 -14.71
N ILE A 114 6.16 -22.89 -13.42
CA ILE A 114 5.09 -23.34 -12.52
C ILE A 114 4.07 -22.20 -12.37
N VAL A 115 2.84 -22.42 -12.81
CA VAL A 115 1.75 -21.47 -12.63
C VAL A 115 1.17 -21.64 -11.23
N ASN A 116 1.13 -20.57 -10.43
CA ASN A 116 0.50 -20.60 -9.11
C ASN A 116 -1.00 -20.94 -9.24
N ASN A 117 -1.57 -21.60 -8.24
CA ASN A 117 -2.97 -22.04 -8.23
C ASN A 117 -3.80 -21.32 -7.16
N ILE A 118 -3.21 -20.31 -6.52
CA ILE A 118 -3.85 -19.41 -5.55
C ILE A 118 -3.66 -18.00 -6.11
N ALA A 119 -4.74 -17.22 -6.13
CA ALA A 119 -4.71 -15.83 -6.56
C ALA A 119 -3.69 -15.04 -5.73
N GLY A 120 -2.86 -14.24 -6.39
CA GLY A 120 -1.81 -13.44 -5.77
C GLY A 120 -0.43 -13.68 -6.38
N GLY A 121 0.60 -13.16 -5.71
CA GLY A 121 1.98 -13.23 -6.16
C GLY A 121 2.54 -14.67 -6.23
N PRO A 122 3.65 -14.89 -6.96
CA PRO A 122 4.44 -16.12 -6.89
C PRO A 122 4.96 -16.35 -5.46
N VAL A 123 5.12 -17.61 -5.05
CA VAL A 123 5.62 -17.95 -3.70
C VAL A 123 6.92 -18.72 -3.76
N ALA A 124 7.78 -18.52 -2.75
CA ALA A 124 9.05 -19.24 -2.65
C ALA A 124 8.83 -20.76 -2.75
N MET A 125 9.57 -21.41 -3.65
CA MET A 125 9.40 -22.83 -3.95
C MET A 125 10.42 -23.69 -3.17
N GLY A 126 9.92 -24.56 -2.29
CA GLY A 126 10.75 -25.58 -1.65
C GLY A 126 11.08 -26.73 -2.60
N GLY A 127 12.36 -27.09 -2.71
CA GLY A 127 12.82 -28.15 -3.62
C GLY A 127 12.35 -29.56 -3.28
N GLY A 128 11.94 -29.81 -2.04
CA GLY A 128 11.46 -31.13 -1.61
C GLY A 128 12.54 -32.21 -1.72
N ALA A 129 12.11 -33.48 -1.83
CA ALA A 129 13.02 -34.61 -1.94
C ALA A 129 13.73 -34.69 -3.30
N SER A 130 13.09 -34.17 -4.35
CA SER A 130 13.56 -34.30 -5.73
C SER A 130 14.41 -33.12 -6.22
N GLY A 131 14.36 -31.96 -5.56
CA GLY A 131 14.99 -30.71 -6.01
C GLY A 131 16.50 -30.82 -6.26
N ALA A 132 17.21 -31.62 -5.47
CA ALA A 132 18.65 -31.89 -5.62
C ALA A 132 19.05 -32.48 -6.97
N ASN A 133 18.10 -33.06 -7.71
CA ASN A 133 18.35 -33.69 -9.02
C ASN A 133 17.89 -32.83 -10.19
N VAL A 134 17.36 -31.63 -9.94
CA VAL A 134 16.91 -30.69 -10.96
C VAL A 134 18.09 -29.83 -11.40
N SER A 135 18.39 -29.84 -12.69
CA SER A 135 19.53 -29.15 -13.34
C SER A 135 19.09 -28.22 -14.48
N ILE A 136 17.83 -27.82 -14.49
CA ILE A 136 17.26 -26.83 -15.42
C ILE A 136 16.64 -25.68 -14.61
N PRO A 137 16.51 -24.46 -15.18
CA PRO A 137 15.83 -23.37 -14.51
C PRO A 137 14.38 -23.70 -14.15
N VAL A 138 13.94 -23.24 -12.99
CA VAL A 138 12.55 -23.37 -12.54
C VAL A 138 12.07 -22.04 -12.02
N VAL A 139 11.01 -21.50 -12.60
CA VAL A 139 10.36 -20.28 -12.16
C VAL A 139 8.90 -20.56 -11.80
N MET A 140 8.34 -19.76 -10.90
CA MET A 140 6.91 -19.70 -10.67
C MET A 140 6.37 -18.35 -11.09
N VAL A 141 5.20 -18.34 -11.72
CA VAL A 141 4.46 -17.14 -12.10
C VAL A 141 3.07 -17.12 -11.46
N THR A 142 2.40 -15.97 -11.50
CA THR A 142 1.04 -15.82 -10.95
C THR A 142 0.01 -16.70 -11.69
N ASP A 143 -1.12 -16.95 -11.04
CA ASP A 143 -2.26 -17.64 -11.64
C ASP A 143 -2.83 -16.85 -12.83
N ALA A 144 -2.91 -15.53 -12.69
CA ALA A 144 -3.40 -14.61 -13.72
C ALA A 144 -2.50 -14.62 -14.98
N ALA A 145 -1.17 -14.63 -14.81
CA ALA A 145 -0.23 -14.73 -15.92
C ALA A 145 -0.36 -16.09 -16.63
N GLY A 146 -0.47 -17.18 -15.87
CA GLY A 146 -0.70 -18.50 -16.47
C GLY A 146 -2.02 -18.57 -17.24
N ALA A 147 -3.08 -17.96 -16.71
CA ALA A 147 -4.39 -17.91 -17.35
C ALA A 147 -4.37 -17.10 -18.67
N SER A 148 -3.67 -15.96 -18.70
CA SER A 148 -3.57 -15.12 -19.90
C SER A 148 -2.78 -15.79 -21.03
N LEU A 149 -1.73 -16.55 -20.70
CA LEU A 149 -0.88 -17.23 -21.68
C LEU A 149 -1.45 -18.56 -22.17
N ARG A 150 -2.39 -19.17 -21.42
CA ARG A 150 -2.81 -20.57 -21.61
C ARG A 150 -3.19 -20.93 -23.04
N SER A 151 -4.04 -20.11 -23.68
CA SER A 151 -4.54 -20.41 -25.02
C SER A 151 -3.43 -20.34 -26.09
N GLU A 152 -2.51 -19.40 -25.96
CA GLU A 152 -1.39 -19.22 -26.88
C GLU A 152 -0.29 -20.27 -26.67
N ILE A 153 -0.07 -20.73 -25.42
CA ILE A 153 0.82 -21.87 -25.14
C ILE A 153 0.28 -23.14 -25.81
N ILE A 154 -1.03 -23.40 -25.72
CA ILE A 154 -1.67 -24.56 -26.37
C ILE A 154 -1.55 -24.46 -27.90
N ALA A 155 -1.64 -23.24 -28.45
CA ALA A 155 -1.45 -22.99 -29.88
C ALA A 155 0.02 -23.10 -30.32
N GLY A 156 0.98 -23.11 -29.38
CA GLY A 156 2.41 -23.15 -29.66
C GLY A 156 3.02 -21.80 -30.07
N ASN A 157 2.38 -20.70 -29.70
CA ASN A 157 2.76 -19.34 -30.11
C ASN A 157 3.63 -18.61 -29.07
N VAL A 158 3.79 -19.17 -27.86
CA VAL A 158 4.47 -18.49 -26.76
C VAL A 158 5.95 -18.85 -26.74
N GLU A 159 6.80 -17.86 -26.99
CA GLU A 159 8.26 -17.92 -26.80
C GLU A 159 8.62 -17.09 -25.57
N MET A 160 9.42 -17.65 -24.66
CA MET A 160 9.79 -16.99 -23.41
C MET A 160 11.30 -16.96 -23.21
N ARG A 161 11.76 -15.98 -22.45
CA ARG A 161 13.12 -15.85 -21.92
C ARG A 161 13.10 -16.01 -20.41
N ILE A 162 13.98 -16.86 -19.88
CA ILE A 162 14.16 -17.08 -18.45
C ILE A 162 15.66 -16.96 -18.12
N GLY A 163 16.02 -16.02 -17.26
CA GLY A 163 17.39 -15.86 -16.74
C GLY A 163 17.91 -14.43 -16.80
N SER A 164 19.22 -14.28 -16.59
CA SER A 164 19.90 -12.99 -16.59
C SER A 164 19.92 -12.35 -17.98
N VAL A 165 19.54 -11.08 -18.07
CA VAL A 165 19.69 -10.23 -19.27
C VAL A 165 20.93 -9.34 -19.21
N GLN A 166 21.82 -9.60 -18.26
CA GLN A 166 23.10 -8.90 -18.16
C GLN A 166 23.88 -9.02 -19.48
N ASP A 167 24.42 -7.90 -19.95
CA ASP A 167 25.19 -7.77 -21.20
C ASP A 167 24.43 -8.15 -22.50
N LEU A 168 23.13 -8.45 -22.43
CA LEU A 168 22.31 -8.72 -23.60
C LEU A 168 22.01 -7.44 -24.40
N TYR A 169 21.86 -6.34 -23.68
CA TYR A 169 21.50 -5.04 -24.21
C TYR A 169 22.69 -4.08 -24.12
N GLN A 170 22.87 -3.28 -25.16
CA GLN A 170 23.85 -2.20 -25.15
C GLN A 170 23.47 -1.14 -24.11
N PHE A 171 22.18 -0.80 -24.08
CA PHE A 171 21.59 0.20 -23.21
C PHE A 171 20.41 -0.40 -22.44
N ASN A 172 20.53 -0.47 -21.13
CA ASN A 172 19.51 -1.04 -20.25
C ASN A 172 19.63 -0.44 -18.84
N LEU A 173 18.68 0.41 -18.50
CA LEU A 173 18.53 1.16 -17.27
C LEU A 173 17.31 0.62 -16.55
N ASN A 174 17.46 0.37 -15.26
CA ASN A 174 16.39 -0.17 -14.44
C ASN A 174 16.01 0.79 -13.33
N VAL A 175 14.70 0.93 -13.14
CA VAL A 175 14.09 1.31 -11.86
C VAL A 175 13.25 0.13 -11.34
N SER A 176 13.18 -0.02 -10.03
CA SER A 176 12.37 -1.06 -9.40
C SER A 176 11.96 -0.63 -7.99
N ARG A 177 11.01 -1.36 -7.39
CA ARG A 177 10.49 -1.06 -6.05
C ARG A 177 11.61 -0.96 -5.00
N SER A 178 12.62 -1.82 -5.07
CA SER A 178 13.73 -1.85 -4.10
C SER A 178 14.77 -0.73 -4.28
N LEU A 179 14.69 0.01 -5.39
CA LEU A 179 15.55 1.14 -5.72
C LEU A 179 14.88 2.50 -5.49
N ALA A 180 13.55 2.51 -5.44
CA ALA A 180 12.74 3.71 -5.38
C ALA A 180 12.49 4.19 -3.94
N LEU A 181 12.43 5.51 -3.76
CA LEU A 181 11.80 6.09 -2.58
C LEU A 181 10.29 6.08 -2.78
N VAL A 182 9.59 5.40 -1.89
CA VAL A 182 8.12 5.46 -1.76
C VAL A 182 7.75 6.41 -0.62
N PRO A 183 6.51 6.96 -0.60
CA PRO A 183 6.05 7.77 0.51
C PRO A 183 6.23 7.07 1.85
N ALA A 184 6.56 7.83 2.90
CA ALA A 184 6.81 7.30 4.25
C ALA A 184 5.66 6.42 4.78
N ASN A 185 4.46 6.62 4.25
CA ASN A 185 3.28 5.82 4.48
C ASN A 185 2.32 6.00 3.28
N SER A 186 1.65 4.92 2.88
CA SER A 186 0.70 4.93 1.76
C SER A 186 -0.68 5.45 2.14
N ALA A 187 -1.02 5.49 3.43
CA ALA A 187 -2.24 6.11 3.93
C ALA A 187 -1.88 7.10 5.04
N GLN A 188 -2.25 8.36 4.88
CA GLN A 188 -2.04 9.45 5.83
C GLN A 188 -3.39 10.05 6.26
N PRO A 189 -3.65 10.18 7.57
CA PRO A 189 -4.80 10.92 8.07
C PRO A 189 -4.69 12.40 7.70
N LYS A 190 -5.73 12.95 7.07
CA LYS A 190 -5.78 14.35 6.62
C LYS A 190 -5.63 15.38 7.74
N TRP A 191 -5.99 15.02 8.97
CA TRP A 191 -5.84 15.88 10.15
C TRP A 191 -4.38 16.02 10.62
N LEU A 192 -3.50 15.17 10.11
CA LEU A 192 -2.05 15.17 10.34
C LEU A 192 -1.27 15.56 9.06
N ALA A 193 -1.95 16.10 8.06
CA ALA A 193 -1.38 16.51 6.78
C ALA A 193 -2.06 17.80 6.29
N ALA A 194 -2.12 18.82 7.15
CA ALA A 194 -2.81 20.06 6.82
C ALA A 194 -2.09 20.84 5.70
N ASP A 195 -0.76 20.84 5.71
CA ASP A 195 0.07 21.63 4.79
C ASP A 195 1.48 21.05 4.62
N ALA A 196 2.30 21.74 3.82
CA ALA A 196 3.68 21.37 3.51
C ALA A 196 4.64 21.33 4.71
N ALA A 197 4.29 21.94 5.85
CA ALA A 197 5.10 21.88 7.08
C ALA A 197 4.80 20.62 7.91
N GLU A 198 3.58 20.07 7.78
CA GLU A 198 3.16 18.85 8.46
C GLU A 198 3.41 17.59 7.62
N TYR A 199 3.23 17.67 6.29
CA TYR A 199 3.41 16.53 5.40
C TYR A 199 4.15 16.93 4.14
N SER A 200 5.21 16.19 3.82
CA SER A 200 5.99 16.33 2.59
C SER A 200 6.71 15.01 2.30
N GLN A 201 6.95 14.70 1.04
CA GLN A 201 7.58 13.43 0.65
C GLN A 201 8.89 13.68 -0.10
N ASP A 202 9.97 13.09 0.39
CA ASP A 202 11.21 12.95 -0.37
C ASP A 202 10.99 11.95 -1.50
N LEU A 203 11.33 12.36 -2.73
CA LEU A 203 11.14 11.56 -3.92
C LEU A 203 12.46 11.36 -4.65
N GLY A 204 12.54 10.26 -5.37
CA GLY A 204 13.72 9.89 -6.15
C GLY A 204 13.90 8.38 -6.21
N THR A 205 14.85 7.96 -7.02
CA THR A 205 15.17 6.54 -7.16
C THR A 205 16.63 6.35 -7.49
N TRP A 206 17.18 5.22 -7.05
CA TRP A 206 18.36 4.69 -7.68
C TRP A 206 17.98 4.19 -9.07
N VAL A 207 18.81 4.51 -10.05
CA VAL A 207 18.76 3.92 -11.39
C VAL A 207 20.01 3.07 -11.55
N LYS A 208 19.83 1.86 -12.04
CA LYS A 208 20.92 0.92 -12.27
C LYS A 208 21.14 0.73 -13.77
N ASN A 209 22.39 0.66 -14.22
CA ASN A 209 22.73 0.37 -15.60
C ASN A 209 23.16 -1.09 -15.75
N PHE A 210 22.30 -1.90 -16.34
CA PHE A 210 22.52 -3.29 -16.71
C PHE A 210 23.04 -3.46 -18.15
N GLY A 211 23.02 -2.38 -18.94
CA GLY A 211 23.55 -2.37 -20.30
C GLY A 211 25.07 -2.56 -20.33
N SER A 212 25.59 -3.07 -21.45
CA SER A 212 27.03 -3.25 -21.63
C SER A 212 27.80 -1.94 -21.82
N GLU A 213 27.11 -0.83 -22.08
CA GLU A 213 27.69 0.50 -22.30
C GLU A 213 27.31 1.51 -21.22
N ASN A 214 28.12 2.55 -21.09
CA ASN A 214 27.82 3.67 -20.19
C ASN A 214 26.66 4.51 -20.72
N GLN A 215 25.85 5.04 -19.81
CA GLN A 215 24.76 5.98 -20.12
C GLN A 215 25.09 7.38 -19.60
N THR A 216 24.76 8.40 -20.39
CA THR A 216 24.92 9.82 -20.04
C THR A 216 23.61 10.56 -20.18
N ASP A 217 23.50 11.69 -19.48
CA ASP A 217 22.29 12.51 -19.41
C ASP A 217 21.06 11.73 -18.96
N VAL A 218 21.27 10.72 -18.10
CA VAL A 218 20.19 10.00 -17.45
C VAL A 218 19.45 10.97 -16.53
N THR A 219 18.14 10.95 -16.60
CA THR A 219 17.24 11.73 -15.73
C THR A 219 16.08 10.83 -15.29
N VAL A 220 15.48 11.17 -14.16
CA VAL A 220 14.23 10.57 -13.71
C VAL A 220 13.17 11.65 -13.69
N SER A 221 12.06 11.41 -14.38
CA SER A 221 10.85 12.22 -14.29
C SER A 221 9.94 11.63 -13.22
N GLY A 222 9.49 12.46 -12.28
CA GLY A 222 8.47 12.12 -11.30
C GLY A 222 7.18 12.87 -11.61
N VAL A 223 6.10 12.12 -11.83
CA VAL A 223 4.75 12.67 -12.02
C VAL A 223 3.86 12.16 -10.90
N ILE A 224 3.12 13.05 -10.23
CA ILE A 224 2.07 12.67 -9.28
C ILE A 224 0.75 13.29 -9.73
N THR A 225 -0.28 12.46 -9.80
CA THR A 225 -1.65 12.89 -10.00
C THR A 225 -2.44 12.76 -8.68
N GLN A 226 -3.38 13.67 -8.45
CA GLN A 226 -4.38 13.62 -7.39
C GLN A 226 -5.76 13.41 -8.04
N ASP A 227 -6.38 12.27 -7.77
CA ASP A 227 -7.65 11.84 -8.38
C ASP A 227 -7.66 12.05 -9.92
N GLY A 228 -6.55 11.69 -10.56
CA GLY A 228 -6.32 11.80 -12.01
C GLY A 228 -5.86 13.19 -12.52
N THR A 229 -5.73 14.20 -11.65
CA THR A 229 -5.23 15.53 -12.02
C THR A 229 -3.75 15.67 -11.66
N GLU A 230 -2.88 16.03 -12.60
CA GLU A 230 -1.46 16.28 -12.32
C GLU A 230 -1.28 17.41 -11.28
N VAL A 231 -0.57 17.10 -10.19
CA VAL A 231 -0.22 18.05 -9.11
C VAL A 231 1.28 18.19 -8.91
N TYR A 232 2.07 17.32 -9.52
CA TYR A 232 3.53 17.35 -9.49
C TYR A 232 4.07 16.78 -10.80
N ASN A 233 5.00 17.48 -11.41
CA ASN A 233 5.72 17.03 -12.59
C ASN A 233 7.10 17.69 -12.58
N ASN A 234 8.09 16.94 -12.11
CA ASN A 234 9.46 17.41 -12.02
C ASN A 234 10.41 16.36 -12.60
N THR A 235 11.60 16.80 -12.98
CA THR A 235 12.66 15.93 -13.47
C THR A 235 13.92 16.19 -12.66
N SER A 236 14.67 15.13 -12.39
CA SER A 236 15.94 15.19 -11.66
C SER A 236 16.99 15.98 -12.44
N ALA A 237 18.09 16.32 -11.77
CA ALA A 237 19.30 16.72 -12.49
C ALA A 237 19.81 15.56 -13.37
N PRO A 238 20.42 15.84 -14.54
CA PRO A 238 21.02 14.80 -15.37
C PRO A 238 22.27 14.21 -14.72
N GLY A 239 22.52 12.93 -14.96
CA GLY A 239 23.67 12.18 -14.47
C GLY A 239 24.21 11.20 -15.49
N ALA A 240 25.33 10.56 -15.16
CA ALA A 240 25.90 9.48 -15.95
C ALA A 240 26.03 8.23 -15.08
N ILE A 241 25.84 7.06 -15.68
CA ILE A 241 25.91 5.76 -15.01
C ILE A 241 26.79 4.84 -15.86
N ASN A 242 27.89 4.38 -15.29
CA ASN A 242 28.73 3.41 -15.97
C ASN A 242 28.01 2.06 -16.07
N SER A 243 28.34 1.25 -17.08
CA SER A 243 27.86 -0.13 -17.16
C SER A 243 28.15 -0.89 -15.85
N GLY A 244 27.13 -1.58 -15.33
CA GLY A 244 27.20 -2.33 -14.07
C GLY A 244 27.13 -1.49 -12.79
N ASP A 245 26.97 -0.18 -12.89
CA ASP A 245 26.89 0.74 -11.74
C ASP A 245 25.46 1.27 -11.53
N SER A 246 25.27 2.06 -10.47
CA SER A 246 24.01 2.73 -10.17
C SER A 246 24.25 4.15 -9.68
N ALA A 247 23.25 5.02 -9.85
CA ALA A 247 23.26 6.37 -9.32
C ALA A 247 21.89 6.77 -8.79
N PHE A 248 21.87 7.57 -7.72
CA PHE A 248 20.63 8.11 -7.17
C PHE A 248 20.23 9.42 -7.85
N PHE A 249 18.97 9.48 -8.29
CA PHE A 249 18.37 10.65 -8.91
C PHE A 249 17.32 11.23 -7.97
N ALA A 250 17.72 12.26 -7.22
CA ALA A 250 16.83 13.00 -6.35
C ALA A 250 15.86 13.86 -7.17
N LEU A 251 14.59 13.87 -6.74
CA LEU A 251 13.56 14.74 -7.27
C LEU A 251 13.28 15.88 -6.26
N PRO A 252 12.77 17.05 -6.71
CA PRO A 252 12.29 18.08 -5.81
C PRO A 252 11.27 17.53 -4.81
N LEU A 253 11.30 18.00 -3.56
CA LEU A 253 10.36 17.58 -2.52
C LEU A 253 8.92 17.72 -3.02
N PHE A 254 8.13 16.65 -2.89
CA PHE A 254 6.69 16.75 -3.12
C PHE A 254 6.03 17.37 -1.89
N SER A 255 5.39 18.51 -2.11
CA SER A 255 4.55 19.12 -1.10
C SER A 255 3.39 19.89 -1.72
N GLN A 256 2.32 20.04 -0.96
CA GLN A 256 1.13 20.80 -1.36
C GLN A 256 0.69 21.76 -0.25
N SER A 257 -0.04 22.79 -0.62
CA SER A 257 -0.67 23.70 0.35
C SER A 257 -1.76 23.02 1.18
N THR A 258 -2.39 22.00 0.61
CA THR A 258 -3.45 21.19 1.23
C THR A 258 -3.42 19.80 0.63
N TYR A 259 -3.69 18.78 1.44
CA TYR A 259 -3.76 17.40 0.98
C TYR A 259 -5.16 16.83 1.14
N SER A 260 -5.60 16.08 0.12
CA SER A 260 -6.80 15.26 0.19
C SER A 260 -6.80 14.21 -0.92
N GLY A 261 -7.60 13.17 -0.76
CA GLY A 261 -7.88 12.24 -1.85
C GLY A 261 -6.74 11.27 -2.14
N TYR A 262 -6.79 10.66 -3.32
CA TYR A 262 -5.89 9.59 -3.73
C TYR A 262 -4.87 10.12 -4.72
N TYR A 263 -3.65 9.66 -4.58
CA TYR A 263 -2.54 10.06 -5.41
C TYR A 263 -1.88 8.85 -6.04
N GLU A 264 -1.46 9.03 -7.29
CA GLU A 264 -0.67 8.06 -8.03
C GLU A 264 0.62 8.74 -8.47
N GLY A 265 1.74 8.17 -8.06
CA GLY A 265 3.08 8.61 -8.43
C GLY A 265 3.70 7.66 -9.44
N THR A 266 4.46 8.19 -10.39
CA THR A 266 5.25 7.41 -11.33
C THR A 266 6.62 8.03 -11.51
N TYR A 267 7.64 7.20 -11.40
CA TYR A 267 8.99 7.49 -11.84
C TYR A 267 9.21 6.91 -13.24
N THR A 268 9.82 7.70 -14.13
CA THR A 268 10.19 7.28 -15.49
C THR A 268 11.62 7.68 -15.77
N ILE A 269 12.44 6.72 -16.18
CA ILE A 269 13.82 6.94 -16.60
C ILE A 269 13.81 7.55 -18.01
N ASN A 270 14.70 8.52 -18.24
CA ASN A 270 14.98 9.06 -19.56
C ASN A 270 16.50 9.19 -19.73
N SER A 271 17.00 9.00 -20.94
CA SER A 271 18.43 9.07 -21.26
C SER A 271 18.64 9.47 -22.71
N THR A 272 19.88 9.83 -23.08
CA THR A 272 20.21 10.19 -24.47
C THR A 272 20.11 8.99 -25.42
N ASN A 273 20.60 7.82 -25.00
CA ASN A 273 20.48 6.60 -25.78
C ASN A 273 19.27 5.81 -25.27
N ALA A 274 18.33 5.53 -26.17
CA ALA A 274 17.11 4.82 -25.84
C ALA A 274 17.40 3.48 -25.16
N ASP A 275 16.65 3.21 -24.10
CA ASP A 275 16.68 1.93 -23.44
C ASP A 275 16.13 0.81 -24.33
N GLU A 276 16.80 -0.33 -24.34
CA GLU A 276 16.39 -1.49 -25.15
C GLU A 276 15.46 -2.45 -24.37
N PHE A 277 15.35 -2.29 -23.04
CA PHE A 277 14.52 -3.11 -22.17
C PHE A 277 13.42 -2.28 -21.46
N THR A 278 12.70 -1.44 -22.21
CA THR A 278 11.71 -0.46 -21.71
C THR A 278 10.66 -0.90 -20.67
N SER A 279 10.47 -2.19 -20.43
CA SER A 279 9.50 -2.72 -19.45
C SER A 279 9.84 -2.39 -17.99
N ASP A 280 11.06 -1.96 -17.70
CA ASP A 280 11.52 -1.61 -16.35
C ASP A 280 12.04 -0.17 -16.23
N ASP A 281 11.73 0.67 -17.22
CA ASP A 281 12.03 2.10 -17.24
C ASP A 281 11.12 2.91 -16.30
N SER A 282 10.12 2.27 -15.68
CA SER A 282 9.16 2.96 -14.83
C SER A 282 8.76 2.18 -13.58
N PHE A 283 8.48 2.93 -12.52
CA PHE A 283 7.96 2.39 -11.26
C PHE A 283 6.85 3.30 -10.73
N GLY A 284 5.76 2.70 -10.28
CA GLY A 284 4.60 3.41 -9.74
C GLY A 284 4.37 3.11 -8.26
N PHE A 285 3.83 4.08 -7.55
CA PHE A 285 3.36 3.95 -6.17
C PHE A 285 2.06 4.73 -6.00
N ASN A 286 1.34 4.50 -4.91
CA ASN A 286 0.16 5.30 -4.57
C ASN A 286 0.16 5.74 -3.11
N MET A 287 -0.61 6.78 -2.83
CA MET A 287 -0.89 7.22 -1.47
C MET A 287 -2.32 7.75 -1.34
N LEU A 288 -2.85 7.76 -0.13
CA LEU A 288 -4.16 8.30 0.22
C LEU A 288 -4.00 9.29 1.36
N VAL A 289 -4.52 10.51 1.18
CA VAL A 289 -4.68 11.46 2.28
C VAL A 289 -6.16 11.60 2.59
N ASP A 290 -6.62 10.82 3.57
CA ASP A 290 -8.00 10.90 4.06
C ASP A 290 -8.11 10.46 5.52
N SER A 291 -8.60 9.25 5.77
CA SER A 291 -9.13 8.89 7.09
C SER A 291 -8.60 7.53 7.59
N ILE A 292 -7.49 7.10 6.99
CA ILE A 292 -6.76 5.87 7.30
C ILE A 292 -5.28 6.22 7.45
N TYR A 293 -4.60 5.53 8.35
CA TYR A 293 -3.15 5.44 8.43
C TYR A 293 -2.67 4.02 8.08
N GLY A 294 -1.63 3.88 7.26
CA GLY A 294 -1.08 2.56 6.90
C GLY A 294 0.03 2.64 5.85
N PHE A 295 0.71 1.52 5.64
CA PHE A 295 1.89 1.44 4.76
C PHE A 295 1.64 0.64 3.49
N ALA A 296 0.79 -0.39 3.53
CA ALA A 296 0.42 -1.13 2.33
C ALA A 296 -0.28 -0.23 1.30
N ARG A 297 -0.13 -0.60 0.03
CA ARG A 297 -0.76 0.06 -1.10
C ARG A 297 -2.27 0.24 -0.90
N ILE A 298 -2.81 1.30 -1.50
CA ILE A 298 -4.23 1.64 -1.42
C ILE A 298 -4.96 1.14 -2.67
N ASP A 299 -6.06 0.42 -2.46
CA ASP A 299 -7.01 0.09 -3.51
C ASP A 299 -7.77 1.36 -3.93
N PRO A 300 -7.68 1.79 -5.21
CA PRO A 300 -8.33 3.01 -5.68
C PRO A 300 -9.86 2.98 -5.60
N ALA A 301 -10.48 1.79 -5.63
CA ALA A 301 -11.92 1.62 -5.59
C ALA A 301 -12.47 1.69 -4.16
N THR A 302 -11.84 0.97 -3.23
CA THR A 302 -12.28 0.91 -1.83
C THR A 302 -11.68 2.01 -0.96
N ARG A 303 -10.58 2.64 -1.41
CA ARG A 303 -9.78 3.63 -0.65
C ARG A 303 -9.28 3.06 0.68
N ARG A 304 -8.87 1.79 0.69
CA ARG A 304 -8.34 1.06 1.85
C ARG A 304 -6.98 0.44 1.53
N THR A 305 -6.22 0.10 2.57
CA THR A 305 -5.04 -0.76 2.43
C THR A 305 -5.46 -2.10 1.83
N THR A 306 -4.67 -2.61 0.88
CA THR A 306 -4.94 -3.88 0.22
C THR A 306 -3.74 -4.83 0.35
N PRO A 307 -3.95 -6.11 0.69
CA PRO A 307 -2.89 -7.11 0.66
C PRO A 307 -2.58 -7.53 -0.79
N SER A 308 -1.36 -8.01 -1.03
CA SER A 308 -0.98 -8.81 -2.21
C SER A 308 -0.70 -10.27 -1.86
N GLY A 309 -0.57 -10.59 -0.57
CA GLY A 309 -0.36 -11.95 -0.05
C GLY A 309 -0.75 -12.06 1.42
N HIS A 310 -0.68 -13.27 1.97
CA HIS A 310 -0.97 -13.53 3.38
C HIS A 310 0.13 -14.38 4.01
N TYR A 311 0.63 -13.94 5.16
CA TYR A 311 1.84 -14.48 5.78
C TYR A 311 1.61 -14.82 7.25
N ARG A 312 2.46 -15.71 7.74
CA ARG A 312 2.66 -16.01 9.15
C ARG A 312 4.04 -16.60 9.35
N PRO A 313 4.61 -16.57 10.57
CA PRO A 313 5.87 -17.22 10.88
C PRO A 313 5.78 -18.73 10.59
N GLY A 314 6.83 -19.27 9.96
CA GLY A 314 6.94 -20.71 9.71
C GLY A 314 7.38 -21.48 10.96
N GLY A 315 6.95 -22.73 11.10
CA GLY A 315 7.35 -23.62 12.20
C GLY A 315 6.44 -24.86 12.31
N THR A 316 6.95 -25.95 12.89
CA THR A 316 6.16 -27.16 13.19
C THR A 316 6.30 -27.57 14.66
N PRO A 317 5.22 -27.58 15.46
CA PRO A 317 3.88 -27.10 15.11
C PRO A 317 3.86 -25.59 14.86
N ALA A 318 2.92 -25.14 14.03
CA ALA A 318 2.78 -23.72 13.77
C ALA A 318 2.35 -22.99 15.06
N PRO A 319 2.81 -21.75 15.28
CA PRO A 319 2.53 -21.03 16.52
C PRO A 319 1.04 -20.68 16.61
N PRO A 320 0.38 -20.90 17.77
CA PRO A 320 -0.99 -20.45 17.98
C PRO A 320 -1.06 -18.92 18.21
N ASN A 321 0.07 -18.25 18.40
CA ASN A 321 0.11 -16.85 18.80
C ASN A 321 0.92 -16.02 17.80
N PHE A 322 0.24 -15.48 16.79
CA PHE A 322 0.85 -14.60 15.80
C PHE A 322 0.19 -13.22 15.83
N THR A 323 1.01 -12.18 15.99
CA THR A 323 0.59 -10.78 15.91
C THR A 323 1.33 -10.08 14.78
N SER A 324 0.59 -9.35 13.95
CA SER A 324 1.13 -8.39 12.98
C SER A 324 0.78 -6.97 13.43
N CYS A 325 1.72 -6.03 13.32
CA CYS A 325 1.49 -4.64 13.71
C CYS A 325 2.06 -3.66 12.69
N ILE A 326 1.46 -2.47 12.64
CA ILE A 326 2.07 -1.28 12.02
C ILE A 326 2.45 -0.27 13.11
N HIS A 327 3.55 0.43 12.91
CA HIS A 327 4.02 1.50 13.81
C HIS A 327 3.38 2.85 13.47
N PHE A 328 3.06 3.65 14.48
CA PHE A 328 2.58 5.03 14.32
C PHE A 328 3.24 5.96 15.36
N ARG A 329 3.60 7.16 14.91
CA ARG A 329 4.01 8.30 15.75
C ARG A 329 3.80 9.59 14.96
N ASP A 330 3.20 10.60 15.58
CA ASP A 330 3.03 11.91 14.96
C ASP A 330 3.14 13.03 16.03
N PRO A 331 3.80 14.17 15.74
CA PRO A 331 3.86 15.31 16.65
C PRO A 331 2.51 15.93 17.00
N ASN A 332 1.45 15.63 16.23
CA ASN A 332 0.09 16.13 16.42
C ASN A 332 -0.91 14.98 16.67
N GLY A 333 -0.47 13.86 17.24
CA GLY A 333 -1.32 12.71 17.56
C GLY A 333 -2.60 13.06 18.31
N SER A 334 -2.58 14.08 19.17
CA SER A 334 -3.74 14.60 19.92
C SER A 334 -4.87 15.15 19.06
N ARG A 335 -4.64 15.37 17.76
CA ARG A 335 -5.68 15.78 16.80
C ARG A 335 -6.52 14.62 16.27
N VAL A 336 -6.13 13.37 16.51
CA VAL A 336 -6.81 12.19 15.96
C VAL A 336 -7.22 11.17 17.03
N LYS A 337 -8.28 10.43 16.71
CA LYS A 337 -8.69 9.23 17.42
C LYS A 337 -8.52 8.05 16.48
N ILE A 338 -8.24 6.88 17.03
CA ILE A 338 -8.31 5.62 16.29
C ILE A 338 -9.66 4.94 16.55
N ASP A 339 -10.39 4.68 15.47
CA ASP A 339 -11.75 4.12 15.50
C ASP A 339 -11.75 2.59 15.37
N GLY A 340 -10.73 2.00 14.75
CA GLY A 340 -10.63 0.57 14.49
C GLY A 340 -9.58 0.25 13.43
N LEU A 341 -9.42 -1.03 13.10
CA LEU A 341 -8.43 -1.53 12.15
C LEU A 341 -9.08 -2.22 10.95
N TYR A 342 -8.60 -1.93 9.76
CA TYR A 342 -8.79 -2.75 8.56
C TYR A 342 -7.71 -3.82 8.50
N THR A 343 -8.08 -5.03 8.12
CA THR A 343 -7.16 -6.16 7.93
C THR A 343 -7.80 -7.24 7.07
N SER A 344 -7.04 -8.25 6.68
CA SER A 344 -7.53 -9.43 5.98
C SER A 344 -6.85 -10.69 6.53
N ALA A 345 -7.50 -11.83 6.37
CA ALA A 345 -6.94 -13.12 6.72
C ALA A 345 -7.28 -14.19 5.68
N SER A 346 -6.44 -15.21 5.61
CA SER A 346 -6.69 -16.41 4.81
C SER A 346 -6.14 -17.66 5.50
N LYS A 347 -6.42 -18.83 4.93
CA LYS A 347 -5.84 -20.11 5.34
C LYS A 347 -5.23 -20.82 4.14
N SER A 348 -4.34 -21.76 4.43
CA SER A 348 -3.66 -22.54 3.40
C SER A 348 -4.64 -23.31 2.52
N ALA A 349 -4.27 -23.47 1.24
CA ALA A 349 -5.02 -24.23 0.24
C ALA A 349 -6.49 -23.81 0.07
N GLY A 350 -6.81 -22.53 0.32
CA GLY A 350 -8.16 -22.00 0.18
C GLY A 350 -9.15 -22.52 1.22
N ALA A 351 -8.65 -22.99 2.37
CA ALA A 351 -9.52 -23.36 3.48
C ALA A 351 -10.31 -22.14 3.99
N SER A 352 -11.55 -22.38 4.41
CA SER A 352 -12.46 -21.34 4.87
C SER A 352 -12.01 -20.73 6.21
N VAL A 353 -12.13 -19.40 6.32
CA VAL A 353 -11.93 -18.64 7.57
C VAL A 353 -13.20 -18.56 8.44
N ASP A 354 -14.30 -19.18 8.03
CA ASP A 354 -15.53 -19.26 8.82
C ASP A 354 -15.27 -19.87 10.21
N GLY A 355 -15.70 -19.18 11.26
CA GLY A 355 -15.48 -19.53 12.66
C GLY A 355 -14.11 -19.16 13.24
N GLU A 356 -13.21 -18.57 12.45
CA GLU A 356 -11.95 -18.00 12.97
C GLU A 356 -12.19 -16.68 13.70
N VAL A 357 -11.20 -16.27 14.51
CA VAL A 357 -11.24 -15.03 15.31
C VAL A 357 -9.98 -14.22 15.06
N LEU A 358 -10.14 -12.91 14.97
CA LEU A 358 -9.03 -11.95 15.02
C LEU A 358 -9.25 -10.97 16.16
N GLU A 359 -8.17 -10.55 16.81
CA GLU A 359 -8.18 -9.50 17.82
C GLU A 359 -7.40 -8.30 17.30
N ALA A 360 -8.05 -7.14 17.16
CA ALA A 360 -7.39 -5.86 16.92
C ALA A 360 -7.00 -5.23 18.26
N SER A 361 -5.84 -4.58 18.35
CA SER A 361 -5.41 -3.86 19.55
C SER A 361 -4.60 -2.61 19.23
N VAL A 362 -4.64 -1.67 20.18
CA VAL A 362 -3.73 -0.51 20.22
C VAL A 362 -2.80 -0.68 21.39
N ILE A 363 -1.51 -0.69 21.11
CA ILE A 363 -0.44 -0.86 22.10
C ILE A 363 0.38 0.42 22.13
N GLU A 364 0.53 1.01 23.31
CA GLU A 364 1.48 2.07 23.56
C GLU A 364 2.89 1.50 23.63
N TRP A 365 3.82 2.08 22.88
CA TRP A 365 5.22 1.67 22.85
C TRP A 365 6.10 2.70 23.54
N ASN A 366 6.51 2.37 24.77
CA ASN A 366 7.13 3.29 25.72
C ASN A 366 8.67 3.15 25.79
N ASP A 367 9.27 2.34 24.93
CA ASP A 367 10.73 2.31 24.77
C ASP A 367 11.18 3.62 24.10
N VAL A 368 12.23 4.24 24.65
CA VAL A 368 12.79 5.49 24.10
C VAL A 368 13.96 5.15 23.19
N PHE A 369 13.79 5.42 21.90
CA PHE A 369 14.82 5.23 20.88
C PHE A 369 14.75 6.32 19.82
N THR A 370 15.86 6.50 19.10
CA THR A 370 16.05 7.57 18.11
C THR A 370 16.16 7.05 16.69
N GLY A 371 16.34 5.74 16.53
CA GLY A 371 16.49 5.06 15.25
C GLY A 371 16.37 3.55 15.42
N LEU A 372 16.44 2.80 14.32
CA LEU A 372 16.26 1.34 14.36
C LEU A 372 17.41 0.61 15.08
N ASP A 373 18.63 1.14 15.02
CA ASP A 373 19.83 0.56 15.65
C ASP A 373 19.73 0.41 17.18
N ASN A 374 18.87 1.21 17.82
CA ASN A 374 18.66 1.19 19.27
C ASN A 374 17.20 0.99 19.69
N ALA A 375 16.32 0.61 18.76
CA ALA A 375 14.93 0.30 19.07
C ALA A 375 14.83 -1.01 19.86
N ALA A 376 14.09 -0.96 20.97
CA ALA A 376 13.80 -2.11 21.83
C ALA A 376 12.29 -2.33 21.92
N LEU A 377 11.86 -3.57 22.14
CA LEU A 377 10.45 -3.97 22.28
C LEU A 377 10.22 -4.56 23.68
N THR A 378 10.45 -3.74 24.71
CA THR A 378 10.45 -4.20 26.11
C THR A 378 9.42 -3.51 27.00
N ASN A 379 8.89 -2.36 26.56
CA ASN A 379 7.93 -1.56 27.30
C ASN A 379 6.69 -1.30 26.43
N LEU A 380 5.80 -2.29 26.41
CA LEU A 380 4.57 -2.30 25.61
C LEU A 380 3.36 -2.38 26.54
N ALA A 381 2.37 -1.51 26.33
CA ALA A 381 1.14 -1.47 27.13
C ALA A 381 -0.11 -1.42 26.24
N THR A 382 -0.94 -2.47 26.26
CA THR A 382 -2.20 -2.49 25.52
C THR A 382 -3.20 -1.50 26.14
N LEU A 383 -3.74 -0.59 25.31
CA LEU A 383 -4.69 0.43 25.73
C LEU A 383 -6.14 0.01 25.45
N THR A 384 -6.38 -0.60 24.29
CA THR A 384 -7.70 -1.09 23.89
C THR A 384 -7.57 -2.28 22.94
N SER A 385 -8.57 -3.15 22.92
CA SER A 385 -8.69 -4.25 21.96
C SER A 385 -10.15 -4.52 21.58
N ALA A 386 -10.34 -5.20 20.46
CA ALA A 386 -11.64 -5.62 19.96
C ALA A 386 -11.51 -6.92 19.15
N ASP A 387 -12.50 -7.79 19.29
CA ASP A 387 -12.55 -9.07 18.57
C ASP A 387 -13.42 -8.96 17.32
N TYR A 388 -13.04 -9.72 16.29
CA TYR A 388 -13.85 -9.99 15.12
C TYR A 388 -14.02 -11.49 14.94
N PHE A 389 -15.27 -11.94 14.83
CA PHE A 389 -15.64 -13.33 14.58
C PHE A 389 -16.08 -13.46 13.12
N TYR A 390 -15.48 -14.39 12.39
CA TYR A 390 -15.93 -14.69 11.03
C TYR A 390 -17.21 -15.54 11.08
N ASP A 391 -18.33 -14.95 10.66
CA ASP A 391 -19.63 -15.65 10.52
C ASP A 391 -19.84 -16.26 9.12
N SER A 392 -18.86 -16.08 8.22
CA SER A 392 -18.83 -16.63 6.87
C SER A 392 -17.40 -16.61 6.33
N ASP A 393 -17.18 -17.31 5.21
CA ASP A 393 -15.87 -17.35 4.55
C ASP A 393 -15.60 -16.05 3.79
N LEU A 394 -14.89 -15.11 4.44
CA LEU A 394 -14.41 -13.85 3.88
C LEU A 394 -12.90 -13.91 3.62
N SER A 395 -12.39 -15.09 3.23
CA SER A 395 -10.97 -15.32 3.02
C SER A 395 -10.38 -14.33 2.00
N SER A 396 -9.27 -13.70 2.38
CA SER A 396 -8.59 -12.64 1.63
C SER A 396 -9.36 -11.33 1.44
N GLU A 397 -10.57 -11.21 1.97
CA GLU A 397 -11.32 -9.95 1.95
C GLU A 397 -10.87 -9.02 3.09
N VAL A 398 -10.85 -7.71 2.81
CA VAL A 398 -10.53 -6.70 3.82
C VAL A 398 -11.75 -6.43 4.70
N ILE A 399 -11.66 -6.84 5.96
CA ILE A 399 -12.66 -6.61 7.01
C ILE A 399 -12.32 -5.37 7.85
N TYR A 400 -13.25 -4.93 8.70
CA TYR A 400 -13.07 -3.84 9.64
C TYR A 400 -13.40 -4.27 11.06
N ILE A 401 -12.48 -4.05 12.00
CA ILE A 401 -12.62 -4.36 13.42
C ILE A 401 -12.74 -3.04 14.19
N PRO A 402 -13.97 -2.62 14.58
CA PRO A 402 -14.18 -1.37 15.30
C PRO A 402 -13.78 -1.49 16.77
N PHE A 403 -13.13 -0.46 17.31
CA PHE A 403 -12.98 -0.32 18.76
C PHE A 403 -14.29 0.19 19.37
N ILE A 404 -14.64 -0.34 20.54
CA ILE A 404 -15.89 0.02 21.25
C ILE A 404 -15.91 1.52 21.56
N GLU A 405 -14.78 2.05 22.03
CA GLU A 405 -14.56 3.47 22.26
C GLU A 405 -13.35 3.92 21.45
N PRO A 406 -13.51 4.90 20.55
CA PRO A 406 -12.37 5.48 19.84
C PRO A 406 -11.36 6.09 20.82
N LEU A 407 -10.09 5.71 20.66
CA LEU A 407 -9.01 6.15 21.52
C LEU A 407 -8.35 7.41 20.94
N THR A 408 -8.38 8.52 21.67
CA THR A 408 -7.57 9.70 21.35
C THR A 408 -6.09 9.37 21.52
N LEU A 409 -5.26 9.70 20.53
CA LEU A 409 -3.82 9.49 20.59
C LEU A 409 -3.13 10.70 21.25
N GLU A 410 -1.89 10.54 21.70
CA GLU A 410 -1.10 11.61 22.29
C GLU A 410 -0.02 12.10 21.30
N ASP A 411 0.36 13.37 21.44
CA ASP A 411 1.42 13.97 20.63
C ASP A 411 2.77 13.28 20.90
N ASP A 412 3.53 13.01 19.83
CA ASP A 412 4.87 12.39 19.87
C ASP A 412 4.95 11.00 20.51
N GLN A 413 3.81 10.41 20.92
CA GLN A 413 3.75 9.06 21.48
C GLN A 413 3.80 8.00 20.37
N ARG A 414 4.55 6.93 20.63
CA ARG A 414 4.62 5.77 19.73
C ARG A 414 3.52 4.78 20.07
N TYR A 415 2.88 4.28 19.02
CA TYR A 415 1.87 3.23 19.09
C TYR A 415 2.18 2.11 18.11
N LEU A 416 1.71 0.92 18.44
CA LEU A 416 1.56 -0.20 17.54
C LEU A 416 0.06 -0.46 17.35
N PHE A 417 -0.37 -0.54 16.10
CA PHE A 417 -1.72 -0.98 15.74
C PHE A 417 -1.62 -2.42 15.26
N CYS A 418 -2.17 -3.34 16.04
CA CYS A 418 -1.87 -4.75 15.93
C CYS A 418 -3.11 -5.58 15.65
N VAL A 419 -2.94 -6.65 14.87
CA VAL A 419 -3.92 -7.71 14.66
C VAL A 419 -3.29 -9.02 15.09
N PHE A 420 -3.98 -9.72 15.98
CA PHE A 420 -3.61 -11.02 16.51
C PHE A 420 -4.55 -12.11 16.02
N SER A 421 -4.00 -13.29 15.76
CA SER A 421 -4.77 -14.51 15.52
C SER A 421 -4.36 -15.57 16.56
N PRO A 422 -5.33 -16.18 17.28
CA PRO A 422 -5.11 -17.34 18.15
C PRO A 422 -5.01 -18.67 17.37
N SER A 423 -5.23 -18.64 16.05
CA SER A 423 -5.30 -19.82 15.19
C SER A 423 -3.94 -20.17 14.61
N ASP A 424 -3.60 -21.47 14.67
CA ASP A 424 -2.38 -22.05 14.10
C ASP A 424 -2.49 -22.34 12.59
N SER A 425 -3.51 -21.80 11.93
CA SER A 425 -3.78 -22.04 10.51
C SER A 425 -4.11 -20.77 9.73
N VAL A 426 -4.28 -19.63 10.43
CA VAL A 426 -4.57 -18.32 9.84
C VAL A 426 -3.29 -17.59 9.45
N PHE A 427 -3.34 -16.94 8.29
CA PHE A 427 -2.33 -16.06 7.73
C PHE A 427 -2.92 -14.65 7.64
N LEU A 428 -2.17 -13.62 8.03
CA LEU A 428 -2.62 -12.22 8.00
C LEU A 428 -2.16 -11.54 6.71
N GLY A 429 -2.89 -10.52 6.25
CA GLY A 429 -2.61 -9.81 5.00
C GLY A 429 -1.35 -8.95 5.03
N TYR A 430 -0.54 -9.04 3.98
CA TYR A 430 0.62 -8.19 3.71
C TYR A 430 0.65 -7.75 2.24
N ASP A 431 1.38 -6.68 1.97
CA ASP A 431 1.67 -6.15 0.63
C ASP A 431 3.17 -6.27 0.33
N GLU A 432 3.47 -6.84 -0.83
CA GLU A 432 4.82 -7.05 -1.37
C GLU A 432 5.07 -6.21 -2.62
N THR A 433 4.15 -5.31 -2.98
CA THR A 433 4.32 -4.52 -4.21
C THR A 433 5.07 -3.22 -3.98
N LEU A 434 5.07 -2.73 -2.75
CA LEU A 434 5.92 -1.63 -2.30
C LEU A 434 7.13 -2.20 -1.57
N ASP A 435 8.22 -1.44 -1.57
CA ASP A 435 9.42 -1.75 -0.83
C ASP A 435 9.89 -0.46 -0.15
N TYR A 436 9.94 -0.51 1.16
CA TYR A 436 10.29 0.64 1.99
C TYR A 436 11.78 0.68 2.35
N THR A 437 12.62 -0.24 1.87
CA THR A 437 14.03 -0.33 2.25
C THR A 437 14.73 1.02 2.10
N LYS A 438 14.58 1.67 0.94
CA LYS A 438 15.19 2.99 0.67
C LYS A 438 14.56 4.12 1.47
N THR A 439 13.26 4.06 1.70
CA THR A 439 12.55 5.04 2.52
C THR A 439 12.96 4.92 3.99
N GLN A 440 13.12 3.70 4.50
CA GLN A 440 13.54 3.40 5.86
C GLN A 440 14.97 3.83 6.16
N ASP A 441 15.87 3.75 5.17
CA ASP A 441 17.23 4.32 5.26
C ASP A 441 17.22 5.84 5.56
N ILE A 442 16.14 6.54 5.18
CA ILE A 442 15.97 7.99 5.38
C ILE A 442 15.19 8.29 6.66
N VAL A 443 14.04 7.63 6.84
CA VAL A 443 13.16 7.93 7.98
C VAL A 443 13.70 7.35 9.29
N ASP A 444 14.46 6.25 9.23
CA ASP A 444 15.01 5.53 10.39
C ASP A 444 13.95 5.19 11.45
N GLU A 445 12.77 4.79 10.97
CA GLU A 445 11.60 4.48 11.78
C GLU A 445 11.07 3.06 11.49
N PRO A 446 10.48 2.37 12.48
CA PRO A 446 9.81 1.10 12.25
C PRO A 446 8.60 1.26 11.31
N ILE A 447 8.31 0.21 10.54
CA ILE A 447 7.20 0.18 9.58
C ILE A 447 6.18 -0.86 10.02
N SER A 448 6.56 -2.13 9.89
CA SER A 448 5.76 -3.29 10.29
C SER A 448 6.56 -4.17 11.23
N LEU A 449 5.89 -4.69 12.25
CA LEU A 449 6.46 -5.53 13.29
C LEU A 449 5.63 -6.80 13.42
N ILE A 450 6.24 -7.86 13.94
CA ILE A 450 5.52 -9.07 14.30
C ILE A 450 5.88 -9.54 15.71
N SER A 451 4.95 -10.27 16.33
CA SER A 451 5.22 -11.10 17.49
C SER A 451 4.93 -12.56 17.14
N ASP A 452 5.88 -13.45 17.41
CA ASP A 452 5.73 -14.89 17.30
C ASP A 452 5.89 -15.51 18.68
N ASN A 453 4.83 -16.10 19.22
CA ASN A 453 4.81 -16.68 20.57
C ASN A 453 5.34 -15.73 21.66
N GLY A 454 5.04 -14.44 21.53
CA GLY A 454 5.50 -13.40 22.45
C GLY A 454 6.92 -12.89 22.21
N THR A 455 7.64 -13.45 21.24
CA THR A 455 8.94 -12.92 20.79
C THR A 455 8.71 -11.88 19.71
N TRP A 456 9.19 -10.66 19.93
CA TRP A 456 9.00 -9.55 19.02
C TRP A 456 10.13 -9.41 18.00
N TYR A 457 9.76 -9.06 16.77
CA TYR A 457 10.68 -8.82 15.65
C TYR A 457 10.40 -7.44 15.06
N LEU A 458 11.39 -6.56 15.17
CA LEU A 458 11.30 -5.14 14.80
C LEU A 458 11.07 -4.90 13.31
N THR A 459 11.60 -5.79 12.46
CA THR A 459 11.54 -5.65 11.00
C THR A 459 10.42 -6.47 10.37
N GLY A 460 9.56 -7.11 11.18
CA GLY A 460 8.50 -7.96 10.63
C GLY A 460 9.05 -9.09 9.74
N PHE A 461 8.51 -9.20 8.53
CA PHE A 461 9.03 -10.08 7.47
C PHE A 461 10.05 -9.41 6.54
N GLY A 462 10.36 -8.13 6.77
CA GLY A 462 11.21 -7.31 5.89
C GLY A 462 10.56 -5.95 5.62
N SER A 463 11.35 -5.01 5.09
CA SER A 463 10.88 -3.71 4.58
C SER A 463 10.20 -3.83 3.21
N ASP A 464 10.23 -5.00 2.61
CA ASP A 464 9.69 -5.36 1.30
C ASP A 464 8.43 -6.26 1.39
N VAL A 465 8.03 -6.62 2.62
CA VAL A 465 6.81 -7.38 2.95
C VAL A 465 6.09 -6.69 4.12
N ILE A 466 5.16 -5.81 3.78
CA ILE A 466 4.58 -4.83 4.72
C ILE A 466 3.19 -5.23 5.17
N SER A 467 2.87 -5.04 6.45
CA SER A 467 1.55 -5.37 6.97
C SER A 467 0.45 -4.55 6.28
N ALA A 468 -0.61 -5.22 5.83
CA ALA A 468 -1.74 -4.59 5.15
C ALA A 468 -2.78 -3.99 6.13
N ILE A 469 -2.42 -3.82 7.40
CA ILE A 469 -3.26 -3.16 8.40
C ILE A 469 -3.47 -1.69 8.00
N GLY A 470 -4.72 -1.24 8.08
CA GLY A 470 -5.10 0.17 7.93
C GLY A 470 -5.80 0.67 9.19
N ALA A 471 -5.20 1.61 9.91
CA ALA A 471 -5.83 2.22 11.09
C ALA A 471 -6.83 3.30 10.67
N ARG A 472 -8.13 3.06 10.91
CA ARG A 472 -9.18 4.06 10.67
C ARG A 472 -9.09 5.14 11.75
N MET A 473 -8.96 6.40 11.33
CA MET A 473 -8.83 7.53 12.25
C MET A 473 -9.89 8.60 12.06
N SER A 474 -10.29 9.28 13.13
CA SER A 474 -11.21 10.41 13.12
C SER A 474 -10.61 11.62 13.83
N SER A 475 -11.22 12.80 13.69
CA SER A 475 -10.77 13.99 14.41
C SER A 475 -11.03 13.84 15.91
N ALA A 476 -10.00 14.10 16.74
CA ALA A 476 -10.13 14.22 18.19
C ALA A 476 -10.51 15.62 18.64
N ILE A 477 -10.41 16.62 17.76
CA ILE A 477 -10.69 18.01 18.09
C ILE A 477 -12.19 18.16 18.38
N VAL A 478 -12.54 18.28 19.66
CA VAL A 478 -13.89 18.65 20.11
C VAL A 478 -14.01 20.17 20.01
N GLY A 479 -14.26 20.63 18.80
CA GLY A 479 -14.39 22.04 18.49
C GLY A 479 -15.01 22.14 17.12
N ILE A 480 -16.17 22.80 17.07
CA ILE A 480 -16.85 23.32 15.89
C ILE A 480 -15.84 23.49 14.75
N ASN A 481 -16.03 22.79 13.62
CA ASN A 481 -15.36 23.11 12.38
C ASN A 481 -15.42 24.65 12.22
N GLU A 482 -14.30 25.35 12.36
CA GLU A 482 -14.25 26.80 12.07
C GLU A 482 -14.58 27.07 10.60
N ASN A 483 -14.60 26.02 9.76
CA ASN A 483 -15.06 26.04 8.39
C ASN A 483 -16.60 25.92 8.21
N ASP A 484 -17.37 25.64 9.28
CA ASP A 484 -18.84 25.48 9.22
C ASP A 484 -19.62 26.55 10.00
N ARG A 485 -18.94 27.42 10.79
CA ARG A 485 -19.61 28.51 11.51
C ARG A 485 -19.78 29.72 10.60
N VAL A 486 -21.02 30.11 10.34
CA VAL A 486 -21.35 31.34 9.61
C VAL A 486 -21.33 32.53 10.58
N GLU A 487 -20.42 33.47 10.39
CA GLU A 487 -20.46 34.73 11.12
C GLU A 487 -21.61 35.61 10.62
N VAL A 488 -22.57 35.87 11.50
CA VAL A 488 -23.70 36.77 11.25
C VAL A 488 -23.80 37.79 12.36
N THR A 489 -23.91 39.06 11.97
CA THR A 489 -24.12 40.17 12.91
C THR A 489 -25.50 40.74 12.66
N PRO A 490 -26.50 40.36 13.48
CA PRO A 490 -27.87 40.79 13.24
C PRO A 490 -28.08 42.24 13.70
N TYR A 491 -29.05 42.93 13.09
CA TYR A 491 -29.34 44.34 13.38
C TYR A 491 -30.82 44.70 13.24
N PRO A 492 -31.33 45.69 14.00
CA PRO A 492 -30.68 46.30 15.15
C PRO A 492 -30.59 45.32 16.34
N ASN A 493 -29.60 45.51 17.21
CA ASN A 493 -29.45 44.76 18.45
C ASN A 493 -28.89 45.71 19.53
N PRO A 494 -29.70 46.17 20.50
CA PRO A 494 -31.05 45.71 20.84
C PRO A 494 -32.16 46.01 19.80
N THR A 495 -33.29 45.31 19.87
CA THR A 495 -34.47 45.50 18.98
C THR A 495 -35.79 45.52 19.75
N THR A 496 -36.82 46.18 19.18
CA THR A 496 -38.20 46.25 19.69
C THR A 496 -39.15 45.35 18.91
N ASP A 497 -39.07 45.38 17.58
CA ASP A 497 -40.09 44.81 16.69
C ASP A 497 -39.54 43.74 15.76
N PHE A 498 -38.41 44.01 15.08
CA PHE A 498 -37.84 43.11 14.08
C PHE A 498 -36.33 43.03 14.17
N ILE A 499 -35.77 41.88 13.83
CA ILE A 499 -34.33 41.70 13.66
C ILE A 499 -34.00 41.22 12.25
N ARG A 500 -32.95 41.81 11.68
CA ARG A 500 -32.43 41.49 10.35
C ARG A 500 -31.13 40.71 10.47
N ILE A 501 -31.09 39.54 9.86
CA ILE A 501 -29.94 38.63 9.87
C ILE A 501 -29.37 38.58 8.45
N PRO A 502 -28.18 39.16 8.19
CA PRO A 502 -27.55 39.11 6.88
C PRO A 502 -26.95 37.73 6.62
N LEU A 503 -27.39 37.04 5.55
CA LEU A 503 -26.99 35.66 5.22
C LEU A 503 -26.17 35.60 3.93
N LYS A 504 -25.15 36.47 3.82
CA LYS A 504 -24.34 36.62 2.60
C LYS A 504 -23.60 35.30 2.29
N GLY A 505 -23.72 34.81 1.05
CA GLY A 505 -23.04 33.60 0.60
C GLY A 505 -23.68 32.29 1.08
N GLN A 506 -24.84 32.33 1.75
CA GLN A 506 -25.57 31.13 2.18
C GLN A 506 -26.78 30.89 1.27
N SER A 507 -27.07 29.63 0.96
CA SER A 507 -28.22 29.23 0.15
C SER A 507 -28.78 27.88 0.60
N GLY A 508 -30.09 27.68 0.45
CA GLY A 508 -30.75 26.41 0.79
C GLY A 508 -31.70 26.55 1.99
N ALA A 509 -32.20 25.42 2.49
CA ALA A 509 -33.05 25.43 3.68
C ALA A 509 -32.22 25.70 4.95
N ALA A 510 -32.82 26.40 5.91
CA ALA A 510 -32.26 26.55 7.25
C ALA A 510 -33.38 26.55 8.31
N VAL A 511 -33.02 26.23 9.55
CA VAL A 511 -33.90 26.27 10.71
C VAL A 511 -33.33 27.27 11.70
N LEU A 512 -34.09 28.33 11.99
CA LEU A 512 -33.78 29.31 13.03
C LEU A 512 -34.55 28.95 14.30
N GLN A 513 -33.84 28.81 15.40
CA GLN A 513 -34.38 28.51 16.72
C GLN A 513 -33.98 29.61 17.69
N MET A 514 -34.90 30.01 18.55
CA MET A 514 -34.70 31.03 19.57
C MET A 514 -34.89 30.41 20.95
N PHE A 515 -33.95 30.67 21.86
CA PHE A 515 -33.93 30.16 23.22
C PHE A 515 -33.87 31.31 24.23
N ASP A 516 -34.52 31.15 25.38
CA ASP A 516 -34.31 32.04 26.53
C ASP A 516 -32.99 31.72 27.25
N LEU A 517 -32.64 32.50 28.29
CA LEU A 517 -31.41 32.30 29.05
C LEU A 517 -31.42 31.01 29.90
N GLU A 518 -32.60 30.46 30.15
CA GLU A 518 -32.77 29.16 30.81
C GLU A 518 -32.67 27.98 29.83
N GLY A 519 -32.42 28.24 28.54
CA GLY A 519 -32.25 27.23 27.50
C GLY A 519 -33.56 26.64 26.97
N ARG A 520 -34.72 27.23 27.31
CA ARG A 520 -36.02 26.80 26.78
C ARG A 520 -36.23 27.40 25.40
N MET A 521 -36.71 26.59 24.46
CA MET A 521 -37.04 27.05 23.11
C MET A 521 -38.30 27.91 23.14
N VAL A 522 -38.20 29.13 22.61
CA VAL A 522 -39.25 30.15 22.60
C VAL A 522 -39.91 30.24 21.23
N ALA A 523 -39.15 30.04 20.15
CA ALA A 523 -39.67 29.99 18.79
C ALA A 523 -38.76 29.15 17.88
N GLU A 524 -39.36 28.57 16.83
CA GLU A 524 -38.66 27.92 15.72
C GLU A 524 -39.27 28.40 14.40
N GLN A 525 -38.41 28.69 13.43
CA GLN A 525 -38.81 29.10 12.09
C GLN A 525 -37.97 28.38 11.04
N LYS A 526 -38.64 27.68 10.11
CA LYS A 526 -38.00 27.13 8.91
C LYS A 526 -37.93 28.22 7.84
N VAL A 527 -36.75 28.41 7.27
CA VAL A 527 -36.46 29.48 6.30
C VAL A 527 -35.76 28.91 5.06
N SER A 528 -35.94 29.57 3.92
CA SER A 528 -35.18 29.28 2.71
C SER A 528 -34.34 30.51 2.37
N VAL A 529 -33.03 30.30 2.22
CA VAL A 529 -32.03 31.35 2.03
C VAL A 529 -31.64 31.41 0.55
N ALA A 530 -31.69 32.60 -0.03
CA ALA A 530 -31.36 32.84 -1.43
C ALA A 530 -30.07 33.66 -1.56
N GLY A 531 -28.91 33.05 -1.35
CA GLY A 531 -27.55 33.45 -1.78
C GLY A 531 -26.95 34.76 -1.23
N ASN A 532 -27.78 35.76 -0.92
CA ASN A 532 -27.46 37.12 -0.46
C ASN A 532 -28.65 37.76 0.27
N GLY A 533 -29.58 36.95 0.80
CA GLY A 533 -30.80 37.42 1.44
C GLY A 533 -30.56 37.99 2.85
N VAL A 534 -31.42 38.92 3.27
CA VAL A 534 -31.54 39.34 4.67
C VAL A 534 -32.81 38.70 5.22
N LEU A 535 -32.65 37.79 6.18
CA LEU A 535 -33.79 37.22 6.89
C LEU A 535 -34.31 38.25 7.90
N THR A 536 -35.61 38.54 7.85
CA THR A 536 -36.26 39.42 8.84
C THR A 536 -37.12 38.55 9.76
N VAL A 537 -36.88 38.65 11.05
CA VAL A 537 -37.60 37.91 12.09
C VAL A 537 -38.39 38.89 12.93
N ASP A 538 -39.67 38.61 13.12
CA ASP A 538 -40.58 39.37 13.97
C ASP A 538 -40.42 38.92 15.43
N VAL A 539 -40.20 39.87 16.33
CA VAL A 539 -40.06 39.64 17.76
C VAL A 539 -41.09 40.43 18.59
N THR A 540 -42.13 41.00 17.96
CA THR A 540 -43.13 41.83 18.66
C THR A 540 -43.88 41.07 19.75
N ASP A 541 -44.06 39.74 19.60
CA ASP A 541 -44.75 38.91 20.58
C ASP A 541 -43.82 38.30 21.64
N ILE A 542 -42.52 38.58 21.57
CA ILE A 542 -41.50 38.04 22.48
C ILE A 542 -41.28 39.01 23.65
N SER A 543 -41.23 38.51 24.89
CA SER A 543 -41.04 39.35 26.09
C SER A 543 -39.69 40.09 26.08
N THR A 544 -39.58 41.19 26.84
CA THR A 544 -38.30 41.87 27.06
C THR A 544 -37.30 40.90 27.70
N GLY A 545 -36.12 40.76 27.10
CA GLY A 545 -35.14 39.77 27.54
C GLY A 545 -33.96 39.63 26.59
N THR A 546 -33.03 38.76 26.98
CA THR A 546 -31.91 38.34 26.12
C THR A 546 -32.20 36.93 25.61
N TYR A 547 -32.04 36.73 24.31
CA TYR A 547 -32.34 35.47 23.64
C TYR A 547 -31.13 34.99 22.85
N LEU A 548 -30.92 33.68 22.83
CA LEU A 548 -29.94 33.02 21.99
C LEU A 548 -30.64 32.54 20.72
N PHE A 549 -30.13 32.94 19.57
CA PHE A 549 -30.58 32.48 18.27
C PHE A 549 -29.57 31.50 17.70
N ASN A 550 -30.04 30.31 17.34
CA ASN A 550 -29.27 29.27 16.67
C ASN A 550 -29.90 29.03 15.30
N MET A 551 -29.08 29.03 14.26
CA MET A 551 -29.52 28.80 12.89
C MET A 551 -28.71 27.65 12.31
N ASN A 552 -29.38 26.59 11.86
CA ASN A 552 -28.75 25.42 11.25
C ASN A 552 -29.10 25.37 9.76
N PHE A 553 -28.10 25.28 8.90
CA PHE A 553 -28.26 25.18 7.45
C PHE A 553 -28.30 23.71 7.03
N GLU A 554 -28.96 23.43 5.89
CA GLU A 554 -29.07 22.09 5.32
C GLU A 554 -27.70 21.48 4.94
N ASP A 555 -26.71 22.32 4.62
CA ASP A 555 -25.35 21.91 4.28
C ASP A 555 -24.46 21.61 5.50
N GLY A 556 -25.03 21.57 6.70
CA GLY A 556 -24.32 21.26 7.95
C GLY A 556 -23.68 22.46 8.64
N LYS A 557 -23.68 23.64 8.00
CA LYS A 557 -23.22 24.88 8.63
C LYS A 557 -24.18 25.37 9.70
N PHE A 558 -23.70 26.24 10.60
CA PHE A 558 -24.58 26.88 11.58
C PHE A 558 -24.11 28.29 11.98
N ALA A 559 -25.03 29.07 12.52
CA ALA A 559 -24.77 30.39 13.08
C ALA A 559 -25.40 30.53 14.47
N GLY A 560 -24.68 31.11 15.42
CA GLY A 560 -25.16 31.37 16.77
C GLY A 560 -24.90 32.82 17.17
N PHE A 561 -25.95 33.53 17.60
CA PHE A 561 -25.85 34.95 17.97
C PHE A 561 -26.85 35.33 19.06
N ARG A 562 -26.53 36.39 19.81
CA ARG A 562 -27.34 36.87 20.93
C ARG A 562 -28.11 38.11 20.55
N VAL A 563 -29.37 38.18 20.93
CA VAL A 563 -30.27 39.30 20.62
C VAL A 563 -30.89 39.80 21.92
N VAL A 564 -30.90 41.12 22.10
CA VAL A 564 -31.58 41.77 23.21
C VAL A 564 -32.89 42.37 22.68
N VAL A 565 -34.02 41.87 23.20
CA VAL A 565 -35.35 42.42 22.92
C VAL A 565 -35.68 43.41 24.04
N THR A 566 -35.88 44.68 23.69
CA THR A 566 -36.27 45.76 24.60
C THR A 566 -37.61 46.31 24.17
N LYS A 567 -38.62 46.21 25.02
CA LYS A 567 -39.93 46.85 24.85
C LYS A 567 -40.09 48.07 25.76
#